data_AF-A0AAD7F8Z1-F1
#
_entry.id   AF-A0AAD7F8Z1-F1
#
_cell.length_a   1.000
_cell.length_b   1.000
_cell.length_c   1.000
_cell.angle_alpha   90.00
_cell.angle_beta   90.00
_cell.angle_gamma   90.00
#
_symmetry.space_group_name_H-M   'P 1'
#
loop_
_entity.id
_entity.type
_entity.pdbx_description
1 polymer ?
#
loop_
_entity_poly.entity_id
_entity_poly.type
_entity_poly.pdbx_seq_one_letter_code
_entity_poly.pdbx_strand_id
1 'polypeptide(L)'
;AAEKRSLLNLATNEGFKNDNRGIRGLVIGVDISIRIKAITAALRTAGILNPPPKLILERIFYQLCNFLLTPIIFVFVFDGPGRPSVKRNTRVVFREGDAELIRILKTMILDFGFLYYEATEAELAQLNANDELDAIITEDSDSLVFGAHCVVRTLGPSVQHDCLIHYHNAIQYTQGVSLDRDGLLLCALLLGGDYDDGLPGFGPKIARALAACGFGRELVNILNSFTGVTLAQRLGDWRNELQIELETNRSRQLDSRHPKLAQTMPTTFPNVFVAKLYLHPLTSKSPLFSASAPDVDSWQPKQPNISSLSSFCSEVFGWRGSKLLEKFNAVLWPGAAFKLISSVRISSFSIMS
;
A
#
# COMPACT_ATOMS: atom_id res chain seq x y z
N ALA A 1 14.35 -3.27 -6.80
CA ALA A 1 14.78 -4.37 -5.94
C ALA A 1 13.82 -4.50 -4.76
N ALA A 2 13.89 -5.61 -4.03
CA ALA A 2 13.14 -5.84 -2.81
C ALA A 2 14.04 -6.58 -1.84
N GLU A 3 13.99 -6.22 -0.57
CA GLU A 3 14.64 -6.99 0.46
C GLU A 3 13.68 -8.04 1.03
N LYS A 4 14.18 -9.27 1.27
CA LYS A 4 13.39 -10.35 1.84
C LYS A 4 13.71 -10.49 3.33
N ARG A 5 12.78 -10.10 4.20
CA ARG A 5 12.87 -10.21 5.67
C ARG A 5 11.49 -10.48 6.25
N SER A 6 11.37 -10.94 7.49
CA SER A 6 10.07 -11.02 8.18
C SER A 6 9.68 -9.69 8.84
N LEU A 7 8.39 -9.47 9.07
CA LEU A 7 7.90 -8.29 9.80
C LEU A 7 8.46 -8.22 11.23
N LEU A 8 8.62 -9.39 11.87
CA LEU A 8 9.21 -9.46 13.20
C LEU A 8 10.67 -9.01 13.19
N ASN A 9 11.46 -9.44 12.19
CA ASN A 9 12.85 -9.01 12.04
C ASN A 9 12.95 -7.50 11.80
N LEU A 10 12.07 -6.94 10.96
CA LEU A 10 12.00 -5.49 10.73
C LEU A 10 11.71 -4.75 12.04
N ALA A 11 10.71 -5.20 12.79
CA ALA A 11 10.30 -4.58 14.05
C ALA A 11 11.38 -4.61 15.12
N THR A 12 12.09 -5.74 15.28
CA THR A 12 13.11 -5.88 16.33
C THR A 12 14.41 -5.15 15.98
N ASN A 13 14.78 -5.07 14.70
CA ASN A 13 16.04 -4.44 14.30
C ASN A 13 15.92 -2.94 14.09
N GLU A 14 14.81 -2.47 13.51
CA GLU A 14 14.63 -1.05 13.15
C GLU A 14 13.74 -0.34 14.16
N GLY A 15 12.60 -0.93 14.53
CA GLY A 15 11.63 -0.31 15.44
C GLY A 15 12.14 -0.08 16.86
N PHE A 16 12.97 -0.98 17.37
CA PHE A 16 13.53 -0.85 18.71
C PHE A 16 14.75 0.09 18.78
N LYS A 17 15.48 0.25 17.67
CA LYS A 17 16.70 1.07 17.60
C LYS A 17 16.40 2.52 17.21
N ASN A 18 15.44 2.72 16.31
CA ASN A 18 15.05 4.04 15.82
C ASN A 18 13.82 4.51 16.62
N ASP A 19 14.03 5.05 17.82
CA ASP A 19 12.95 5.54 18.68
C ASP A 19 12.49 6.96 18.31
N ASN A 20 12.16 7.17 17.04
CA ASN A 20 11.81 8.49 16.50
C ASN A 20 10.57 9.10 17.17
N ARG A 21 9.68 8.28 17.74
CA ARG A 21 8.42 8.71 18.38
C ARG A 21 8.39 8.50 19.90
N GLY A 22 9.45 8.00 20.53
CA GLY A 22 9.47 7.69 21.97
C GLY A 22 8.60 6.49 22.36
N ILE A 23 8.27 5.61 21.40
CA ILE A 23 7.36 4.47 21.53
C ILE A 23 8.12 3.12 21.40
N ARG A 24 9.38 3.14 20.94
CA ARG A 24 10.22 1.95 20.69
C ARG A 24 9.53 0.85 19.88
N GLY A 25 8.82 1.26 18.83
CA GLY A 25 8.12 0.38 17.92
C GLY A 25 7.81 1.07 16.60
N LEU A 26 7.61 0.27 15.56
CA LEU A 26 7.19 0.77 14.26
C LEU A 26 5.68 1.05 14.26
N VAL A 27 5.27 2.08 13.56
CA VAL A 27 3.89 2.35 13.18
C VAL A 27 3.74 2.00 11.71
N ILE A 28 2.95 0.97 11.41
CA ILE A 28 2.78 0.44 10.05
C ILE A 28 1.32 0.58 9.62
N GLY A 29 1.12 1.25 8.49
CA GLY A 29 -0.19 1.34 7.84
C GLY A 29 -0.53 0.03 7.12
N VAL A 30 -1.77 -0.41 7.16
CA VAL A 30 -2.23 -1.62 6.46
C VAL A 30 -3.38 -1.27 5.54
N ASP A 31 -3.20 -1.44 4.23
CA ASP A 31 -4.32 -1.36 3.29
C ASP A 31 -5.24 -2.58 3.47
N ILE A 32 -6.33 -2.38 4.20
CA ILE A 32 -7.28 -3.46 4.51
C ILE A 32 -8.22 -3.73 3.34
N SER A 33 -8.48 -2.73 2.51
CA SER A 33 -9.36 -2.86 1.34
C SER A 33 -8.81 -3.87 0.34
N ILE A 34 -7.51 -3.82 0.06
CA ILE A 34 -6.84 -4.79 -0.80
C ILE A 34 -6.83 -6.17 -0.17
N ARG A 35 -6.64 -6.25 1.15
CA ARG A 35 -6.65 -7.53 1.87
C ARG A 35 -8.01 -8.22 1.78
N ILE A 36 -9.11 -7.48 1.96
CA ILE A 36 -10.48 -8.00 1.81
C ILE A 36 -10.69 -8.52 0.38
N LYS A 37 -10.27 -7.78 -0.64
CA LYS A 37 -10.35 -8.20 -2.05
C LYS A 37 -9.56 -9.49 -2.29
N ALA A 38 -8.32 -9.57 -1.81
CA ALA A 38 -7.47 -10.74 -1.96
C ALA A 38 -8.06 -11.98 -1.28
N ILE A 39 -8.56 -11.84 -0.04
CA ILE A 39 -9.24 -12.92 0.67
C ILE A 39 -10.49 -13.38 -0.10
N THR A 40 -11.30 -12.44 -0.58
CA THR A 40 -12.53 -12.74 -1.34
C THR A 40 -12.20 -13.48 -2.63
N ALA A 41 -11.17 -13.04 -3.35
CA ALA A 41 -10.71 -13.71 -4.57
C ALA A 41 -10.22 -15.14 -4.27
N ALA A 42 -9.41 -15.32 -3.23
CA ALA A 42 -8.92 -16.65 -2.84
C ALA A 42 -10.06 -17.61 -2.46
N LEU A 43 -11.09 -17.13 -1.75
CA LEU A 43 -12.27 -17.92 -1.42
C LEU A 43 -13.07 -18.32 -2.66
N ARG A 44 -13.19 -17.43 -3.66
CA ARG A 44 -13.82 -17.75 -4.95
C ARG A 44 -13.04 -18.80 -5.73
N THR A 45 -11.71 -18.68 -5.80
CA THR A 45 -10.85 -19.70 -6.41
C THR A 45 -11.00 -21.06 -5.72
N ALA A 46 -11.23 -21.07 -4.41
CA ALA A 46 -11.51 -22.28 -3.64
C ALA A 46 -12.96 -22.81 -3.79
N GLY A 47 -13.76 -22.26 -4.70
CA GLY A 47 -15.11 -22.74 -5.02
C GLY A 47 -16.26 -21.99 -4.32
N ILE A 48 -15.98 -20.99 -3.48
CA ILE A 48 -17.02 -20.21 -2.79
C ILE A 48 -17.35 -18.95 -3.60
N LEU A 49 -18.30 -19.05 -4.53
CA LEU A 49 -18.65 -17.96 -5.48
C LEU A 49 -19.06 -16.65 -4.78
N ASN A 50 -19.85 -16.75 -3.70
CA ASN A 50 -20.28 -15.65 -2.86
C ASN A 50 -19.81 -15.88 -1.42
N PRO A 51 -18.55 -15.53 -1.10
CA PRO A 51 -18.01 -15.74 0.24
C PRO A 51 -18.84 -15.00 1.30
N PRO A 52 -19.33 -15.70 2.35
CA PRO A 52 -20.07 -15.04 3.41
C PRO A 52 -19.14 -14.12 4.22
N PRO A 53 -19.62 -12.95 4.70
CA PRO A 53 -18.81 -12.00 5.48
C PRO A 53 -18.05 -12.64 6.65
N LYS A 54 -18.68 -13.60 7.33
CA LYS A 54 -18.10 -14.38 8.42
C LYS A 54 -16.75 -15.03 8.05
N LEU A 55 -16.62 -15.61 6.86
CA LEU A 55 -15.37 -16.28 6.46
C LEU A 55 -14.24 -15.28 6.18
N ILE A 56 -14.59 -14.09 5.69
CA ILE A 56 -13.63 -13.00 5.48
C ILE A 56 -13.15 -12.51 6.85
N LEU A 57 -14.09 -12.23 7.76
CA LEU A 57 -13.80 -11.82 9.14
C LEU A 57 -12.93 -12.84 9.87
N GLU A 58 -13.24 -14.13 9.74
CA GLU A 58 -12.46 -15.21 10.39
C GLU A 58 -11.02 -15.25 9.87
N ARG A 59 -10.79 -15.08 8.57
CA ARG A 59 -9.43 -15.00 8.01
C ARG A 59 -8.66 -13.78 8.51
N ILE A 60 -9.34 -12.63 8.60
CA ILE A 60 -8.73 -11.41 9.15
C ILE A 60 -8.46 -11.58 10.65
N PHE A 61 -9.34 -12.23 11.42
CA PHE A 61 -9.13 -12.51 12.84
C PHE A 61 -7.81 -13.25 13.10
N TYR A 62 -7.50 -14.30 12.33
CA TYR A 62 -6.23 -15.01 12.45
C TYR A 62 -5.03 -14.14 12.02
N GLN A 63 -5.21 -13.24 11.06
CA GLN A 63 -4.19 -12.28 10.68
C GLN A 63 -3.91 -11.27 11.82
N LEU A 64 -4.96 -10.76 12.48
CA LEU A 64 -4.83 -9.89 13.64
C LEU A 64 -4.13 -10.60 14.81
N CYS A 65 -4.45 -11.87 15.05
CA CYS A 65 -3.74 -12.71 16.02
C CYS A 65 -2.24 -12.79 15.71
N ASN A 66 -1.87 -12.99 14.44
CA ASN A 66 -0.46 -12.98 14.02
C ASN A 66 0.21 -11.61 14.23
N PHE A 67 -0.49 -10.51 13.99
CA PHE A 67 0.04 -9.16 14.20
C PHE A 67 0.33 -8.85 15.68
N LEU A 68 -0.43 -9.44 16.61
CA LEU A 68 -0.16 -9.32 18.04
C LEU A 68 1.22 -9.89 18.45
N LEU A 69 1.80 -10.79 17.66
CA LEU A 69 3.13 -11.38 17.90
C LEU A 69 4.29 -10.46 17.51
N THR A 70 4.03 -9.16 17.31
CA THR A 70 5.04 -8.17 16.94
C THR A 70 4.91 -6.91 17.80
N PRO A 71 6.00 -6.17 18.06
CA PRO A 71 5.94 -4.90 18.78
C PRO A 71 5.51 -3.74 17.86
N ILE A 72 4.84 -4.03 16.74
CA ILE A 72 4.38 -3.05 15.75
C ILE A 72 3.00 -2.49 16.17
N ILE A 73 2.82 -1.20 15.96
CA ILE A 73 1.53 -0.50 16.03
C ILE A 73 0.94 -0.52 14.62
N PHE A 74 -0.17 -1.23 14.45
CA PHE A 74 -0.84 -1.32 13.16
C PHE A 74 -1.99 -0.31 13.07
N VAL A 75 -1.98 0.46 11.98
CA VAL A 75 -3.05 1.39 11.61
C VAL A 75 -3.70 0.87 10.33
N PHE A 76 -4.91 0.35 10.44
CA PHE A 76 -5.66 -0.19 9.30
C PHE A 76 -6.33 0.93 8.53
N VAL A 77 -5.96 1.10 7.27
CA VAL A 77 -6.51 2.14 6.39
C VAL A 77 -7.61 1.54 5.52
N PHE A 78 -8.83 2.03 5.73
CA PHE A 78 -10.00 1.73 4.92
C PHE A 78 -10.18 2.78 3.83
N ASP A 79 -10.73 2.38 2.68
CA ASP A 79 -11.13 3.31 1.63
C ASP A 79 -12.09 4.39 2.16
N GLY A 80 -11.59 5.62 2.28
CA GLY A 80 -12.33 6.78 2.77
C GLY A 80 -12.91 7.68 1.66
N PRO A 81 -13.41 8.88 2.03
CA PRO A 81 -13.80 9.92 1.09
C PRO A 81 -12.67 10.25 0.10
N GLY A 82 -13.01 10.68 -1.12
CA GLY A 82 -12.01 11.04 -2.14
C GLY A 82 -11.43 9.88 -2.94
N ARG A 83 -11.80 8.63 -2.66
CA ARG A 83 -11.43 7.48 -3.51
C ARG A 83 -12.00 7.64 -4.93
N PRO A 84 -11.30 7.15 -5.97
CA PRO A 84 -11.81 7.17 -7.33
C PRO A 84 -13.13 6.39 -7.44
N SER A 85 -14.17 7.01 -8.01
CA SER A 85 -15.46 6.35 -8.26
C SER A 85 -15.41 5.39 -9.44
N VAL A 86 -14.37 5.50 -10.27
CA VAL A 86 -14.05 4.65 -11.41
C VAL A 86 -12.56 4.28 -11.30
N LYS A 87 -12.25 2.99 -11.39
CA LYS A 87 -10.88 2.46 -11.51
C LYS A 87 -10.82 1.63 -12.79
N ARG A 88 -9.82 1.85 -13.66
CA ARG A 88 -9.65 1.09 -14.93
C ARG A 88 -10.93 0.99 -15.75
N ASN A 89 -11.53 2.15 -16.02
CA ASN A 89 -12.83 2.30 -16.71
C ASN A 89 -14.01 1.50 -16.08
N THR A 90 -13.84 1.00 -14.86
CA THR A 90 -14.82 0.20 -14.13
C THR A 90 -15.30 0.97 -12.92
N ARG A 91 -16.62 1.13 -12.80
CA ARG A 91 -17.22 1.80 -11.64
C ARG A 91 -16.95 1.00 -10.36
N VAL A 92 -16.42 1.66 -9.34
CA VAL A 92 -16.26 1.08 -8.01
C VAL A 92 -17.65 1.07 -7.35
N VAL A 93 -18.22 -0.13 -7.21
CA VAL A 93 -19.54 -0.33 -6.58
C VAL A 93 -19.35 -0.84 -5.16
N PHE A 94 -19.95 -0.13 -4.21
CA PHE A 94 -20.00 -0.53 -2.80
C PHE A 94 -21.38 -1.12 -2.50
N ARG A 95 -21.42 -2.35 -2.03
CA ARG A 95 -22.68 -3.05 -1.72
C ARG A 95 -23.03 -2.84 -0.25
N GLU A 96 -24.30 -2.94 0.09
CA GLU A 96 -24.78 -2.84 1.48
C GLU A 96 -24.10 -3.87 2.41
N GLY A 97 -23.86 -5.09 1.92
CA GLY A 97 -23.10 -6.12 2.65
C GLY A 97 -21.62 -5.76 2.89
N ASP A 98 -21.04 -4.86 2.09
CA ASP A 98 -19.67 -4.38 2.28
C ASP A 98 -19.63 -3.36 3.44
N ALA A 99 -20.69 -2.57 3.62
CA ALA A 99 -20.81 -1.60 4.72
C ALA A 99 -20.84 -2.30 6.08
N GLU A 100 -21.66 -3.34 6.20
CA GLU A 100 -21.80 -4.09 7.45
C GLU A 100 -20.53 -4.89 7.77
N LEU A 101 -19.91 -5.53 6.77
CA LEU A 101 -18.60 -6.18 6.92
C LEU A 101 -17.56 -5.19 7.46
N ILE A 102 -17.47 -4.00 6.87
CA ILE A 102 -16.51 -2.96 7.28
C ILE A 102 -16.80 -2.47 8.69
N ARG A 103 -18.08 -2.29 9.06
CA ARG A 103 -18.47 -1.89 10.42
C ARG A 103 -18.03 -2.93 11.46
N ILE A 104 -18.35 -4.21 11.24
CA ILE A 104 -17.96 -5.32 12.13
C ILE A 104 -16.43 -5.43 12.21
N LEU A 105 -15.74 -5.28 11.08
CA LEU A 105 -14.29 -5.36 11.02
C LEU A 105 -13.62 -4.23 11.80
N LYS A 106 -14.12 -2.99 11.72
CA LYS A 106 -13.63 -1.86 12.53
C LYS A 106 -13.75 -2.15 14.02
N THR A 107 -14.88 -2.67 14.48
CA THR A 107 -15.06 -3.10 15.87
C THR A 107 -14.02 -4.15 16.26
N MET A 108 -13.84 -5.19 15.44
CA MET A 108 -12.83 -6.22 15.70
C MET A 108 -11.41 -5.65 15.79
N ILE A 109 -11.01 -4.79 14.87
CA ILE A 109 -9.68 -4.15 14.88
C ILE A 109 -9.44 -3.38 16.19
N LEU A 110 -10.45 -2.61 16.64
CA LEU A 110 -10.37 -1.88 17.91
C LEU A 110 -10.31 -2.83 19.12
N ASP A 111 -11.08 -3.92 19.11
CA ASP A 111 -11.07 -4.93 20.17
C ASP A 111 -9.71 -5.66 20.26
N PHE A 112 -8.98 -5.78 19.16
CA PHE A 112 -7.59 -6.27 19.15
C PHE A 112 -6.57 -5.24 19.69
N GLY A 113 -6.99 -4.01 19.99
CA GLY A 113 -6.11 -2.91 20.40
C GLY A 113 -5.34 -2.28 19.24
N PHE A 114 -5.74 -2.54 18.00
CA PHE A 114 -5.21 -1.86 16.82
C PHE A 114 -6.03 -0.61 16.50
N LEU A 115 -5.55 0.15 15.52
CA LEU A 115 -6.13 1.43 15.13
C LEU A 115 -6.65 1.33 13.71
N TYR A 116 -7.57 2.22 13.34
CA TYR A 116 -7.94 2.38 11.94
C TYR A 116 -8.07 3.85 11.57
N TYR A 117 -7.95 4.11 10.28
CA TYR A 117 -8.16 5.40 9.67
C TYR A 117 -8.90 5.21 8.34
N GLU A 118 -9.67 6.21 7.91
CA GLU A 118 -10.37 6.20 6.63
C GLU A 118 -9.69 7.18 5.70
N ALA A 119 -9.08 6.65 4.63
CA ALA A 119 -8.22 7.43 3.75
C ALA A 119 -8.16 6.81 2.36
N THR A 120 -7.61 7.56 1.41
CA THR A 120 -7.25 7.03 0.10
C THR A 120 -5.89 6.34 0.16
N GLU A 121 -5.57 5.51 -0.82
CA GLU A 121 -4.23 4.92 -0.93
C GLU A 121 -3.13 6.00 -1.05
N ALA A 122 -3.43 7.09 -1.75
CA ALA A 122 -2.51 8.20 -1.89
C ALA A 122 -2.25 8.90 -0.55
N GLU A 123 -3.25 9.04 0.32
CA GLU A 123 -3.06 9.49 1.69
C GLU A 123 -2.17 8.52 2.46
N LEU A 124 -2.42 7.22 2.37
CA LEU A 124 -1.59 6.20 3.03
C LEU A 124 -0.11 6.29 2.58
N ALA A 125 0.14 6.47 1.29
CA ALA A 125 1.48 6.69 0.76
C ALA A 125 2.11 7.99 1.28
N GLN A 126 1.32 9.07 1.37
CA GLN A 126 1.78 10.36 1.85
C GLN A 126 2.11 10.37 3.35
N LEU A 127 1.32 9.66 4.17
CA LEU A 127 1.62 9.44 5.59
C LEU A 127 2.97 8.75 5.76
N ASN A 128 3.30 7.79 4.88
CA ASN A 128 4.62 7.17 4.90
C ASN A 128 5.73 8.07 4.37
N ALA A 129 5.48 8.84 3.32
CA ALA A 129 6.44 9.79 2.78
C ALA A 129 6.81 10.93 3.77
N ASN A 130 5.90 11.25 4.69
CA ASN A 130 6.08 12.27 5.73
C ASN A 130 6.61 11.71 7.06
N ASP A 131 7.03 10.45 7.11
CA ASP A 131 7.46 9.76 8.34
C ASP A 131 6.38 9.73 9.45
N GLU A 132 5.10 9.84 9.10
CA GLU A 132 3.96 9.61 10.01
C GLU A 132 3.69 8.10 10.18
N LEU A 133 3.97 7.32 9.14
CA LEU A 133 4.05 5.86 9.15
C LEU A 133 5.46 5.42 8.74
N ASP A 134 6.02 4.42 9.40
CA ASP A 134 7.36 3.91 9.08
C ASP A 134 7.36 3.02 7.83
N ALA A 135 6.24 2.32 7.60
CA ALA A 135 6.02 1.50 6.41
C ALA A 135 4.53 1.32 6.13
N ILE A 136 4.21 0.87 4.92
CA ILE A 136 2.84 0.49 4.54
C ILE A 136 2.80 -0.96 4.04
N ILE A 137 1.80 -1.73 4.47
CA ILE A 137 1.50 -3.06 3.95
C ILE A 137 0.43 -2.92 2.88
N THR A 138 0.82 -3.10 1.63
CA THR A 138 -0.08 -3.08 0.48
C THR A 138 0.45 -3.99 -0.63
N GLU A 139 -0.47 -4.59 -1.39
CA GLU A 139 -0.13 -5.31 -2.62
C GLU A 139 -0.28 -4.42 -3.86
N ASP A 140 -0.67 -3.15 -3.70
CA ASP A 140 -0.70 -2.19 -4.79
C ASP A 140 0.66 -1.54 -5.00
N SER A 141 1.00 -1.29 -6.26
CA SER A 141 2.21 -0.55 -6.64
C SER A 141 1.96 0.95 -6.76
N ASP A 142 0.71 1.39 -6.85
CA ASP A 142 0.38 2.81 -7.05
C ASP A 142 0.85 3.67 -5.86
N SER A 143 0.85 3.11 -4.65
CA SER A 143 1.50 3.70 -3.47
C SER A 143 2.94 4.18 -3.69
N LEU A 144 3.76 3.48 -4.49
CA LEU A 144 5.12 3.91 -4.81
C LEU A 144 5.12 5.12 -5.77
N VAL A 145 4.15 5.18 -6.69
CA VAL A 145 3.95 6.31 -7.60
C VAL A 145 3.50 7.56 -6.83
N PHE A 146 2.66 7.38 -5.82
CA PHE A 146 2.26 8.43 -4.88
C PHE A 146 3.40 8.88 -3.96
N GLY A 147 4.52 8.16 -3.91
CA GLY A 147 5.74 8.56 -3.21
C GLY A 147 5.99 7.84 -1.90
N ALA A 148 5.34 6.71 -1.62
CA ALA A 148 5.63 5.90 -0.45
C ALA A 148 7.13 5.52 -0.39
N HIS A 149 7.74 5.71 0.79
CA HIS A 149 9.15 5.43 1.03
C HIS A 149 9.42 3.95 1.32
N CYS A 150 8.52 3.26 2.02
CA CYS A 150 8.70 1.87 2.44
C CYS A 150 7.40 1.07 2.27
N VAL A 151 7.37 0.20 1.26
CA VAL A 151 6.21 -0.65 0.95
C VAL A 151 6.54 -2.11 1.25
N VAL A 152 5.70 -2.76 2.05
CA VAL A 152 5.83 -4.14 2.48
C VAL A 152 4.77 -5.00 1.80
N ARG A 153 5.21 -5.98 1.02
CA ARG A 153 4.36 -7.00 0.39
C ARG A 153 4.47 -8.31 1.13
N THR A 154 3.34 -8.89 1.51
CA THR A 154 3.30 -10.09 2.37
C THR A 154 3.36 -11.36 1.52
N LEU A 155 4.33 -12.24 1.74
CA LEU A 155 4.43 -13.52 1.00
C LEU A 155 3.66 -14.67 1.67
N GLY A 156 3.03 -14.41 2.81
CA GLY A 156 2.30 -15.41 3.57
C GLY A 156 1.36 -14.79 4.61
N PRO A 157 0.51 -15.60 5.25
CA PRO A 157 -0.52 -15.13 6.18
C PRO A 157 0.02 -14.81 7.59
N SER A 158 1.27 -15.18 7.89
CA SER A 158 1.86 -15.02 9.23
C SER A 158 3.03 -14.05 9.21
N VAL A 159 3.23 -13.33 10.32
CA VAL A 159 4.31 -12.34 10.51
C VAL A 159 5.71 -12.93 10.52
N GLN A 160 5.82 -14.24 10.71
CA GLN A 160 7.09 -14.97 10.63
C GLN A 160 7.48 -15.31 9.19
N HIS A 161 6.51 -15.28 8.27
CA HIS A 161 6.83 -15.44 6.86
C HIS A 161 7.60 -14.21 6.39
N ASP A 162 8.48 -14.44 5.44
CA ASP A 162 9.15 -13.35 4.76
C ASP A 162 8.12 -12.44 4.07
N CYS A 163 8.36 -11.15 4.14
CA CYS A 163 7.79 -10.14 3.28
C CYS A 163 8.85 -9.61 2.32
N LEU A 164 8.39 -8.99 1.25
CA LEU A 164 9.23 -8.20 0.36
C LEU A 164 9.10 -6.75 0.77
N ILE A 165 10.22 -6.13 1.11
CA ILE A 165 10.31 -4.74 1.51
C ILE A 165 10.90 -3.95 0.35
N HIS A 166 10.12 -3.00 -0.14
CA HIS A 166 10.48 -2.11 -1.23
C HIS A 166 10.73 -0.72 -0.66
N TYR A 167 12.01 -0.35 -0.56
CA TYR A 167 12.39 1.02 -0.24
C TYR A 167 12.49 1.84 -1.52
N HIS A 168 11.93 3.05 -1.52
CA HIS A 168 11.91 3.95 -2.67
C HIS A 168 13.32 4.21 -3.26
N ASN A 169 14.32 4.38 -2.38
CA ASN A 169 15.72 4.63 -2.76
C ASN A 169 16.47 3.37 -3.21
N ALA A 170 15.91 2.18 -2.96
CA ALA A 170 16.52 0.90 -3.28
C ALA A 170 15.84 0.21 -4.48
N ILE A 171 14.93 0.89 -5.20
CA ILE A 171 14.32 0.34 -6.41
C ILE A 171 15.31 0.39 -7.57
N GLN A 172 16.30 -0.50 -7.51
CA GLN A 172 17.26 -0.77 -8.57
C GLN A 172 16.80 -1.96 -9.41
N TYR A 173 17.02 -1.88 -10.72
CA TYR A 173 16.75 -2.95 -11.68
C TYR A 173 18.04 -3.62 -12.17
N THR A 174 17.85 -4.71 -12.93
CA THR A 174 18.89 -5.33 -13.76
C THR A 174 19.65 -4.27 -14.56
N GLN A 175 20.99 -4.31 -14.50
CA GLN A 175 21.92 -3.31 -15.07
C GLN A 175 22.12 -2.02 -14.25
N GLY A 176 21.62 -1.93 -13.01
CA GLY A 176 21.96 -0.83 -12.09
C GLY A 176 21.18 0.46 -12.32
N VAL A 177 20.15 0.45 -13.16
CA VAL A 177 19.25 1.60 -13.35
C VAL A 177 18.29 1.69 -12.15
N SER A 178 18.32 2.82 -11.45
CA SER A 178 17.34 3.15 -10.41
C SER A 178 16.08 3.73 -11.04
N LEU A 179 14.90 3.28 -10.58
CA LEU A 179 13.63 3.87 -10.95
C LEU A 179 13.17 4.77 -9.82
N ASP A 180 13.13 6.06 -10.10
CA ASP A 180 12.59 7.07 -9.21
C ASP A 180 11.06 7.16 -9.36
N ARG A 181 10.46 8.04 -8.55
CA ARG A 181 9.03 8.32 -8.59
C ARG A 181 8.56 8.75 -9.99
N ASP A 182 9.34 9.57 -10.69
CA ASP A 182 9.00 10.08 -12.02
C ASP A 182 9.01 8.97 -13.08
N GLY A 183 9.97 8.05 -12.99
CA GLY A 183 9.99 6.84 -13.81
C GLY A 183 8.84 5.89 -13.49
N LEU A 184 8.48 5.74 -12.22
CA LEU A 184 7.30 4.98 -11.80
C LEU A 184 6.00 5.60 -12.34
N LEU A 185 5.89 6.93 -12.35
CA LEU A 185 4.77 7.63 -12.96
C LEU A 185 4.66 7.31 -14.45
N LEU A 186 5.77 7.37 -15.20
CA LEU A 186 5.76 6.99 -16.61
C LEU A 186 5.31 5.54 -16.80
N CYS A 187 5.79 4.62 -15.96
CA CYS A 187 5.34 3.23 -15.97
C CYS A 187 3.83 3.12 -15.73
N ALA A 188 3.27 3.83 -14.76
CA ALA A 188 1.83 3.82 -14.50
C ALA A 188 1.01 4.36 -15.69
N LEU A 189 1.49 5.39 -16.37
CA LEU A 189 0.84 5.95 -17.56
C LEU A 189 0.93 5.01 -18.79
N LEU A 190 1.99 4.22 -18.90
CA LEU A 190 2.19 3.30 -20.02
C LEU A 190 1.52 1.94 -19.81
N LEU A 191 1.61 1.38 -18.61
CA LEU A 191 1.10 0.04 -18.27
C LEU A 191 -0.35 0.05 -17.79
N GLY A 192 -0.83 1.22 -17.37
CA GLY A 192 -2.08 1.37 -16.65
C GLY A 192 -1.87 1.24 -15.14
N GLY A 193 -2.74 1.93 -14.40
CA GLY A 193 -2.80 1.91 -12.94
C GLY A 193 -4.24 2.00 -12.48
N ASP A 194 -4.51 2.69 -11.38
CA ASP A 194 -5.88 2.90 -10.92
C ASP A 194 -6.70 3.84 -11.82
N TYR A 195 -6.07 4.89 -12.35
CA TYR A 195 -6.77 5.98 -13.03
C TYR A 195 -6.92 5.81 -14.54
N ASP A 196 -6.16 4.91 -15.17
CA ASP A 196 -6.15 4.71 -16.62
C ASP A 196 -5.67 3.29 -16.96
N ASP A 197 -6.12 2.75 -18.10
CA ASP A 197 -5.76 1.39 -18.56
C ASP A 197 -4.37 1.32 -19.22
N GLY A 198 -3.72 2.47 -19.43
CA GLY A 198 -2.43 2.58 -20.08
C GLY A 198 -2.53 2.43 -21.60
N LEU A 199 -1.38 2.18 -22.24
CA LEU A 199 -1.28 2.04 -23.68
C LEU A 199 -1.21 0.56 -24.09
N PRO A 200 -2.03 0.12 -25.06
CA PRO A 200 -2.01 -1.26 -25.52
C PRO A 200 -0.66 -1.63 -26.14
N GLY A 201 -0.15 -2.80 -25.78
CA GLY A 201 1.13 -3.31 -26.29
C GLY A 201 2.38 -2.82 -25.54
N PHE A 202 2.25 -1.85 -24.63
CA PHE A 202 3.33 -1.46 -23.73
C PHE A 202 3.41 -2.46 -22.57
N GLY A 203 4.46 -3.29 -22.59
CA GLY A 203 4.75 -4.23 -21.51
C GLY A 203 5.71 -3.65 -20.45
N PRO A 204 5.81 -4.28 -19.26
CA PRO A 204 6.67 -3.80 -18.16
C PRO A 204 8.13 -3.57 -18.55
N LYS A 205 8.67 -4.39 -19.47
CA LYS A 205 10.05 -4.24 -19.96
C LYS A 205 10.26 -2.93 -20.72
N ILE A 206 9.32 -2.59 -21.61
CA ILE A 206 9.38 -1.40 -22.46
C ILE A 206 9.18 -0.15 -21.60
N ALA A 207 8.15 -0.15 -20.75
CA ALA A 207 7.87 0.98 -19.86
C ALA A 207 9.07 1.30 -18.96
N ARG A 208 9.68 0.26 -18.38
CA ARG A 208 10.90 0.40 -17.59
C ARG A 208 12.08 0.94 -18.41
N ALA A 209 12.30 0.44 -19.61
CA ALA A 209 13.38 0.91 -20.47
C ALA A 209 13.21 2.39 -20.83
N LEU A 210 11.99 2.82 -21.14
CA LEU A 210 11.69 4.24 -21.39
C LEU A 210 11.89 5.09 -20.13
N ALA A 211 11.49 4.60 -18.96
CA ALA A 211 11.78 5.30 -17.71
C ALA A 211 13.30 5.41 -17.45
N ALA A 212 14.07 4.36 -17.77
CA ALA A 212 15.53 4.37 -17.70
C ALA A 212 16.18 5.39 -18.66
N CYS A 213 15.50 5.72 -19.76
CA CYS A 213 15.93 6.78 -20.69
C CYS A 213 15.72 8.20 -20.13
N GLY A 214 15.06 8.35 -18.98
CA GLY A 214 14.80 9.66 -18.36
C GLY A 214 13.47 10.32 -18.77
N PHE A 215 12.67 9.68 -19.64
CA PHE A 215 11.41 10.25 -20.13
C PHE A 215 10.41 10.59 -19.02
N GLY A 216 10.42 9.85 -17.90
CA GLY A 216 9.56 10.15 -16.76
C GLY A 216 9.91 11.49 -16.12
N ARG A 217 11.20 11.75 -15.89
CA ARG A 217 11.67 13.00 -15.29
C ARG A 217 11.46 14.19 -16.20
N GLU A 218 11.72 14.02 -17.49
CA GLU A 218 11.40 15.04 -18.50
C GLU A 218 9.91 15.38 -18.52
N LEU A 219 9.04 14.37 -18.47
CA LEU A 219 7.60 14.56 -18.40
C LEU A 219 7.20 15.38 -17.17
N VAL A 220 7.68 15.00 -15.99
CA VAL A 220 7.39 15.73 -14.74
C VAL A 220 7.89 17.17 -14.80
N ASN A 221 9.11 17.40 -15.31
CA ASN A 221 9.64 18.74 -15.51
C ASN A 221 8.77 19.59 -16.45
N ILE A 222 8.28 19.00 -17.55
CA ILE A 222 7.38 19.68 -18.48
C ILE A 222 6.06 20.04 -17.79
N LEU A 223 5.46 19.09 -17.07
CA LEU A 223 4.18 19.28 -16.36
C LEU A 223 4.28 20.36 -15.26
N ASN A 224 5.43 20.50 -14.62
CA ASN A 224 5.67 21.50 -13.58
C ASN A 224 6.06 22.88 -14.14
N SER A 225 6.66 22.94 -15.32
CA SER A 225 7.25 24.19 -15.87
C SER A 225 6.34 24.91 -16.87
N PHE A 226 5.40 24.21 -17.52
CA PHE A 226 4.61 24.77 -18.61
C PHE A 226 3.10 24.62 -18.38
N THR A 227 2.32 25.54 -18.96
CA THR A 227 0.85 25.53 -18.92
C THR A 227 0.24 25.93 -20.26
N GLY A 228 -1.04 25.61 -20.48
CA GLY A 228 -1.76 26.04 -21.69
C GLY A 228 -1.15 25.54 -22.99
N VAL A 229 -1.00 26.43 -23.97
CA VAL A 229 -0.53 26.09 -25.32
C VAL A 229 0.92 25.62 -25.34
N THR A 230 1.79 26.24 -24.54
CA THR A 230 3.22 25.86 -24.48
C THR A 230 3.40 24.46 -23.90
N LEU A 231 2.55 24.08 -22.93
CA LEU A 231 2.51 22.72 -22.41
C LEU A 231 2.17 21.70 -23.51
N ALA A 232 1.14 21.97 -24.31
CA ALA A 232 0.75 21.06 -25.39
C ALA A 232 1.87 20.88 -26.43
N GLN A 233 2.59 21.96 -26.76
CA GLN A 233 3.75 21.89 -27.67
C GLN A 233 4.87 21.05 -27.08
N ARG A 234 5.28 21.30 -25.83
CA ARG A 234 6.36 20.56 -25.17
C ARG A 234 6.04 19.08 -24.98
N LEU A 235 4.79 18.74 -24.69
CA LEU A 235 4.34 17.35 -24.63
C LEU A 235 4.37 16.68 -26.02
N GLY A 236 4.08 17.43 -27.09
CA GLY A 236 4.25 16.97 -28.46
C GLY A 236 5.70 16.66 -28.79
N ASP A 237 6.62 17.59 -28.48
CA ASP A 237 8.06 17.42 -28.66
C ASP A 237 8.57 16.19 -27.88
N TRP A 238 8.21 16.08 -26.60
CA TRP A 238 8.57 14.95 -25.74
C TRP A 238 8.05 13.61 -26.28
N ARG A 239 6.80 13.57 -26.76
CA ARG A 239 6.22 12.36 -27.35
C ARG A 239 6.98 11.95 -28.63
N ASN A 240 7.34 12.91 -29.47
CA ASN A 240 8.09 12.63 -30.69
C ASN A 240 9.46 12.01 -30.35
N GLU A 241 10.16 12.52 -29.34
CA GLU A 241 11.43 11.94 -28.88
C GLU A 241 11.25 10.52 -28.33
N LEU A 242 10.17 10.26 -27.59
CA LEU A 242 9.82 8.93 -27.11
C LEU A 242 9.54 7.97 -28.28
N GLN A 243 8.80 8.42 -29.30
CA GLN A 243 8.54 7.63 -30.51
C GLN A 243 9.84 7.32 -31.28
N ILE A 244 10.74 8.30 -31.41
CA ILE A 244 12.07 8.11 -32.03
C ILE A 244 12.88 7.08 -31.24
N GLU A 245 12.86 7.12 -29.90
CA GLU A 245 13.53 6.12 -29.08
C GLU A 245 12.96 4.72 -29.34
N LEU A 246 11.64 4.58 -29.40
CA LEU A 246 11.00 3.30 -29.72
C LEU A 246 11.39 2.79 -31.11
N GLU A 247 11.50 3.66 -32.12
CA GLU A 247 11.87 3.28 -33.48
C GLU A 247 13.34 2.90 -33.61
N THR A 248 14.23 3.64 -32.96
CA THR A 248 15.67 3.56 -33.19
C THR A 248 16.40 2.73 -32.14
N ASN A 249 15.89 2.69 -30.91
CA ASN A 249 16.56 2.21 -29.70
C ASN A 249 17.97 2.83 -29.55
N ARG A 250 18.09 4.15 -29.75
CA ARG A 250 19.37 4.89 -29.74
C ARG A 250 20.04 4.83 -28.36
N SER A 251 19.26 4.82 -27.28
CA SER A 251 19.75 4.71 -25.90
C SER A 251 20.25 3.30 -25.55
N ARG A 252 19.86 2.29 -26.34
CA ARG A 252 20.12 0.86 -26.12
C ARG A 252 19.54 0.32 -24.81
N GLN A 253 18.52 0.97 -24.26
CA GLN A 253 17.83 0.51 -23.06
C GLN A 253 16.70 -0.50 -23.36
N LEU A 254 16.17 -0.49 -24.59
CA LEU A 254 15.14 -1.45 -25.02
C LEU A 254 15.79 -2.77 -25.47
N ASP A 255 15.10 -3.89 -25.26
CA ASP A 255 15.54 -5.21 -25.75
C ASP A 255 15.59 -5.25 -27.29
N SER A 256 14.72 -4.49 -27.97
CA SER A 256 14.68 -4.35 -29.43
C SER A 256 13.98 -3.07 -29.86
N ARG A 257 13.91 -2.81 -31.17
CA ARG A 257 13.17 -1.67 -31.74
C ARG A 257 11.68 -2.00 -31.83
N HIS A 258 10.84 -1.01 -31.58
CA HIS A 258 9.38 -1.12 -31.53
C HIS A 258 8.66 -0.07 -32.42
N PRO A 259 8.94 -0.01 -33.74
CA PRO A 259 8.36 1.01 -34.62
C PRO A 259 6.83 0.95 -34.70
N LYS A 260 6.25 -0.25 -34.57
CA LYS A 260 4.78 -0.39 -34.52
C LYS A 260 4.18 0.34 -33.31
N LEU A 261 4.79 0.21 -32.13
CA LEU A 261 4.32 0.88 -30.92
C LEU A 261 4.47 2.40 -31.01
N ALA A 262 5.56 2.88 -31.63
CA ALA A 262 5.75 4.30 -31.91
C ALA A 262 4.60 4.86 -32.77
N GLN A 263 4.25 4.17 -33.85
CA GLN A 263 3.19 4.59 -34.77
C GLN A 263 1.78 4.50 -34.15
N THR A 264 1.53 3.53 -33.28
CA THR A 264 0.23 3.35 -32.63
C THR A 264 0.04 4.23 -31.39
N MET A 265 1.07 4.96 -30.95
CA MET A 265 0.97 5.83 -29.78
C MET A 265 -0.04 6.97 -30.02
N PRO A 266 -1.08 7.11 -29.18
CA PRO A 266 -2.10 8.14 -29.37
C PRO A 266 -1.53 9.56 -29.26
N THR A 267 -2.06 10.48 -30.07
CA THR A 267 -1.70 11.90 -29.99
C THR A 267 -2.25 12.60 -28.73
N THR A 268 -3.05 11.90 -27.95
CA THR A 268 -3.56 12.33 -26.65
C THR A 268 -2.67 11.91 -25.48
N PHE A 269 -1.67 11.03 -25.70
CA PHE A 269 -0.74 10.60 -24.66
C PHE A 269 0.37 11.63 -24.43
N PRO A 270 0.76 11.99 -23.20
CA PRO A 270 0.26 11.48 -21.95
C PRO A 270 -1.04 12.21 -21.56
N ASN A 271 -1.94 11.49 -20.88
CA ASN A 271 -3.11 12.10 -20.29
C ASN A 271 -2.67 12.98 -19.11
N VAL A 272 -2.59 14.29 -19.33
CA VAL A 272 -2.14 15.28 -18.34
C VAL A 272 -2.98 15.25 -17.07
N PHE A 273 -4.28 15.01 -17.19
CA PHE A 273 -5.17 14.93 -16.03
C PHE A 273 -4.81 13.73 -15.15
N VAL A 274 -4.62 12.56 -15.76
CA VAL A 274 -4.20 11.34 -15.04
C VAL A 274 -2.83 11.53 -14.39
N ALA A 275 -1.86 12.11 -15.12
CA ALA A 275 -0.54 12.38 -14.54
C ALA A 275 -0.61 13.28 -13.30
N LYS A 276 -1.47 14.30 -13.33
CA LYS A 276 -1.68 15.20 -12.18
C LYS A 276 -2.33 14.51 -10.98
N LEU A 277 -3.18 13.50 -11.18
CA LEU A 277 -3.77 12.74 -10.07
C LEU A 277 -2.71 11.99 -9.25
N TYR A 278 -1.64 11.50 -9.90
CA TYR A 278 -0.51 10.86 -9.21
C TYR A 278 0.49 11.87 -8.62
N LEU A 279 0.75 12.99 -9.32
CA LEU A 279 1.71 14.01 -8.88
C LEU A 279 1.17 14.81 -7.68
N HIS A 280 -0.12 15.14 -7.71
CA HIS A 280 -0.80 15.97 -6.73
C HIS A 280 -2.08 15.28 -6.24
N PRO A 281 -1.96 14.14 -5.56
CA PRO A 281 -3.13 13.41 -5.07
C PRO A 281 -3.89 14.24 -4.02
N LEU A 282 -5.21 14.10 -4.01
CA LEU A 282 -6.05 14.67 -2.97
C LEU A 282 -5.83 13.91 -1.66
N THR A 283 -5.29 14.63 -0.69
CA THR A 283 -4.85 14.17 0.63
C THR A 283 -5.43 15.09 1.70
N SER A 284 -5.43 14.66 2.97
CA SER A 284 -5.89 15.48 4.10
C SER A 284 -5.15 16.82 4.22
N LYS A 285 -3.92 16.90 3.68
CA LYS A 285 -3.10 18.11 3.61
C LYS A 285 -3.42 19.01 2.40
N SER A 286 -4.31 18.59 1.51
CA SER A 286 -4.69 19.36 0.32
C SER A 286 -5.64 20.49 0.69
N PRO A 287 -5.40 21.75 0.26
CA PRO A 287 -6.22 22.89 0.66
C PRO A 287 -7.70 22.78 0.31
N LEU A 288 -8.01 22.01 -0.74
CA LEU A 288 -9.36 21.81 -1.28
C LEU A 288 -10.04 20.54 -0.78
N PHE A 289 -9.39 19.76 0.08
CA PHE A 289 -9.91 18.49 0.59
C PHE A 289 -10.19 18.59 2.09
N SER A 290 -11.46 18.52 2.47
CA SER A 290 -11.93 18.75 3.83
C SER A 290 -11.81 17.53 4.75
N ALA A 291 -10.95 16.55 4.42
CA ALA A 291 -10.73 15.41 5.30
C ALA A 291 -9.77 15.79 6.42
N SER A 292 -10.12 15.45 7.65
CA SER A 292 -9.26 15.67 8.80
C SER A 292 -8.00 14.80 8.69
N ALA A 293 -6.84 15.42 8.86
CA ALA A 293 -5.58 14.71 9.05
C ALA A 293 -5.69 13.77 10.27
N PRO A 294 -5.01 12.61 10.25
CA PRO A 294 -5.03 11.72 11.39
C PRO A 294 -4.31 12.36 12.59
N ASP A 295 -4.83 12.11 13.79
CA ASP A 295 -4.11 12.39 15.03
C ASP A 295 -3.03 11.32 15.23
N VAL A 296 -1.84 11.54 14.67
CA VAL A 296 -0.70 10.61 14.70
C VAL A 296 -0.21 10.39 16.13
N ASP A 297 -0.31 11.39 17.01
CA ASP A 297 0.12 11.27 18.40
C ASP A 297 -0.75 10.29 19.20
N SER A 298 -2.02 10.14 18.79
CA SER A 298 -2.94 9.13 19.34
C SER A 298 -2.55 7.68 19.02
N TRP A 299 -1.61 7.45 18.08
CA TRP A 299 -1.21 6.12 17.64
C TRP A 299 -0.25 5.44 18.61
N GLN A 300 -0.80 5.08 19.78
CA GLN A 300 -0.09 4.41 20.86
C GLN A 300 -0.44 2.92 20.93
N PRO A 301 0.47 2.07 21.44
CA PRO A 301 0.17 0.66 21.70
C PRO A 301 -1.00 0.50 22.68
N LYS A 302 -1.95 -0.38 22.35
CA LYS A 302 -3.07 -0.74 23.24
C LYS A 302 -3.12 -2.26 23.43
N GLN A 303 -3.62 -2.68 24.58
CA GLN A 303 -3.87 -4.09 24.85
C GLN A 303 -5.18 -4.55 24.18
N PRO A 304 -5.26 -5.81 23.71
CA PRO A 304 -6.51 -6.37 23.23
C PRO A 304 -7.55 -6.47 24.35
N ASN A 305 -8.79 -6.08 24.06
CA ASN A 305 -9.93 -6.26 24.95
C ASN A 305 -10.46 -7.69 24.85
N ILE A 306 -9.93 -8.56 25.69
CA ILE A 306 -10.27 -9.98 25.74
C ILE A 306 -11.78 -10.22 25.93
N SER A 307 -12.43 -9.42 26.77
CA SER A 307 -13.87 -9.58 27.02
C SER A 307 -14.68 -9.29 25.76
N SER A 308 -14.39 -8.18 25.08
CA SER A 308 -15.03 -7.86 23.81
C SER A 308 -14.73 -8.90 22.73
N LEU A 309 -13.48 -9.36 22.61
CA LEU A 309 -13.09 -10.41 21.65
C LEU A 309 -13.81 -11.73 21.91
N SER A 310 -14.01 -12.09 23.18
CA SER A 310 -14.78 -13.28 23.58
C SER A 310 -16.24 -13.16 23.13
N SER A 311 -16.89 -12.02 23.41
CA SER A 311 -18.26 -11.74 22.96
C SER A 311 -18.36 -11.75 21.43
N PHE A 312 -17.45 -11.06 20.75
CA PHE A 312 -17.35 -11.02 19.29
C PHE A 312 -17.24 -12.41 18.67
N CYS A 313 -16.35 -13.27 19.19
CA CYS A 313 -16.17 -14.63 18.66
C CYS A 313 -17.41 -15.50 18.90
N SER A 314 -18.12 -15.32 20.02
CA SER A 314 -19.38 -16.01 20.31
C SER A 314 -20.49 -15.59 19.36
N GLU A 315 -20.62 -14.30 19.08
CA GLU A 315 -21.69 -13.74 18.25
C GLU A 315 -21.44 -13.95 16.75
N VAL A 316 -20.24 -13.63 16.26
CA VAL A 316 -19.92 -13.66 14.84
C VAL A 316 -19.48 -15.06 14.39
N PHE A 317 -18.62 -15.72 15.16
CA PHE A 317 -18.07 -17.03 14.79
C PHE A 317 -18.84 -18.21 15.38
N GLY A 318 -19.65 -18.00 16.41
CA GLY A 318 -20.36 -19.06 17.12
C GLY A 318 -19.42 -19.90 17.99
N TRP A 319 -18.26 -19.37 18.38
CA TRP A 319 -17.31 -20.07 19.24
C TRP A 319 -17.71 -19.85 20.71
N ARG A 320 -18.06 -20.94 21.41
CA ARG A 320 -18.53 -20.90 22.81
C ARG A 320 -17.87 -22.00 23.63
N GLY A 321 -17.80 -21.79 24.95
CA GLY A 321 -17.29 -22.78 25.91
C GLY A 321 -15.87 -23.27 25.56
N SER A 322 -15.69 -24.59 25.54
CA SER A 322 -14.39 -25.23 25.27
C SER A 322 -13.78 -24.83 23.93
N LYS A 323 -14.61 -24.70 22.87
CA LYS A 323 -14.13 -24.32 21.54
C LYS A 323 -13.51 -22.92 21.52
N LEU A 324 -14.09 -21.98 22.25
CA LEU A 324 -13.55 -20.62 22.35
C LEU A 324 -12.18 -20.64 23.05
N LEU A 325 -12.09 -21.37 24.16
CA LEU A 325 -10.83 -21.51 24.92
C LEU A 325 -9.73 -22.18 24.09
N GLU A 326 -10.07 -23.25 23.37
CA GLU A 326 -9.13 -23.93 22.46
C GLU A 326 -8.58 -22.96 21.41
N LYS A 327 -9.45 -22.17 20.77
CA LYS A 327 -9.04 -21.15 19.79
C LYS A 327 -8.18 -20.08 20.43
N PHE A 328 -8.56 -19.56 21.59
CA PHE A 328 -7.80 -18.50 22.25
C PHE A 328 -6.42 -18.99 22.67
N ASN A 329 -6.31 -20.19 23.23
CA ASN A 329 -5.04 -20.84 23.56
C ASN A 329 -4.14 -21.00 22.33
N ALA A 330 -4.72 -21.42 21.20
CA ALA A 330 -3.95 -21.67 19.99
C ALA A 330 -3.44 -20.40 19.32
N VAL A 331 -4.26 -19.34 19.25
CA VAL A 331 -3.94 -18.17 18.39
C VAL A 331 -3.95 -16.81 19.06
N LEU A 332 -4.76 -16.58 20.10
CA LEU A 332 -4.92 -15.24 20.68
C LEU A 332 -3.94 -14.98 21.84
N TRP A 333 -3.85 -15.92 22.79
CA TRP A 333 -3.09 -15.73 24.02
C TRP A 333 -1.60 -15.52 23.81
N PRO A 334 -0.91 -16.23 22.91
CA PRO A 334 0.50 -15.97 22.66
C PRO A 334 0.77 -14.50 22.26
N GLY A 335 -0.07 -13.96 21.38
CA GLY A 335 0.01 -12.57 20.95
C GLY A 335 -0.37 -11.57 22.04
N ALA A 336 -1.46 -11.84 22.78
CA ALA A 336 -1.88 -10.97 23.88
C ALA A 336 -0.81 -10.88 24.99
N ALA A 337 -0.21 -12.01 25.36
CA ALA A 337 0.91 -12.05 26.30
C ALA A 337 2.13 -11.29 25.77
N PHE A 338 2.45 -11.45 24.48
CA PHE A 338 3.54 -10.72 23.84
C PHE A 338 3.30 -9.20 23.90
N LYS A 339 2.08 -8.73 23.56
CA LYS A 339 1.73 -7.31 23.64
C LYS A 339 1.85 -6.76 25.06
N LEU A 340 1.41 -7.53 26.07
CA LEU A 340 1.56 -7.15 27.47
C LEU A 340 3.03 -6.91 27.83
N ILE A 341 3.92 -7.85 27.47
CA ILE A 341 5.35 -7.74 27.74
C ILE A 341 5.96 -6.56 26.99
N SER A 342 5.62 -6.37 25.71
CA SER A 342 6.16 -5.28 24.89
C SER A 342 5.68 -3.89 25.31
N SER A 343 4.56 -3.79 26.05
CA SER A 343 4.01 -2.52 26.52
C SER A 343 4.70 -1.97 27.76
N VAL A 344 5.53 -2.78 28.42
CA VAL A 344 6.33 -2.33 29.57
C VAL A 344 7.42 -1.40 29.05
N ARG A 345 7.24 -0.10 29.26
CA ARG A 345 8.29 0.90 29.03
C ARG A 345 9.39 0.68 30.07
N ILE A 346 10.42 -0.05 29.68
CA ILE A 346 11.63 -0.13 30.51
C ILE A 346 12.33 1.22 30.40
N SER A 347 12.16 2.06 31.41
CA SER A 347 12.97 3.24 31.65
C SER A 347 14.44 2.81 31.66
N SER A 348 15.17 3.23 30.63
CA SER A 348 16.64 3.20 30.55
C SER A 348 17.31 1.90 31.03
N PHE A 349 17.34 0.86 30.20
CA PHE A 349 18.49 -0.05 30.23
C PHE A 349 19.64 0.67 29.54
N SER A 350 20.47 1.38 30.32
CA SER A 350 21.86 1.59 29.90
C SER A 350 22.52 0.23 29.97
N ILE A 351 22.66 -0.42 28.81
CA ILE A 351 23.64 -1.49 28.69
C ILE A 351 24.98 -0.77 28.79
N MET A 352 25.50 -0.68 30.01
CA MET A 352 26.89 -0.23 30.23
C MET A 352 27.76 -1.24 29.48
N SER A 353 28.43 -0.72 28.45
CA SER A 353 29.45 -1.39 27.65
C SER A 353 30.60 -1.91 28.48
#